data_AF-A0A0D0ETH6-F1
#
_entry.id   AF-A0A0D0ETH6-F1
#
_cell.length_a   1.000
_cell.length_b   1.000
_cell.length_c   1.000
_cell.angle_alpha   90.00
_cell.angle_beta   90.00
_cell.angle_gamma   90.00
#
_symmetry.space_group_name_H-M   'P 1'
#
loop_
_entity.id
_entity.type
_entity.pdbx_description
1 polymer ?
#
loop_
_entity_poly.entity_id
_entity_poly.type
_entity_poly.pdbx_seq_one_letter_code
_entity_poly.pdbx_strand_id
1 'polypeptide(L)'
;MAENESYIRWQNIRITQLGFANNLLILLNVALLGFYSKFLSDCEILNNYQKFFICASFLLIIVSTGLGIFVMLNRLEDFKLTAQIARKRETNQRNGIENDREEAKILGERTYNYFIWQAVTFLCAFITGLIVIVIEFNDKLF
;
A
#
# COMPACT_ATOMS: atom_id res chain seq x y z
N MET A 1 -22.01 -26.07 9.89
CA MET A 1 -20.60 -26.03 10.36
C MET A 1 -19.63 -25.81 9.20
N ALA A 2 -19.75 -26.52 8.07
CA ALA A 2 -18.86 -26.38 6.90
C ALA A 2 -18.80 -24.97 6.26
N GLU A 3 -19.91 -24.22 6.20
CA GLU A 3 -19.90 -22.84 5.64
C GLU A 3 -19.04 -21.87 6.45
N ASN A 4 -19.02 -22.02 7.77
CA ASN A 4 -18.28 -21.12 8.65
C ASN A 4 -16.76 -21.34 8.50
N GLU A 5 -16.33 -22.59 8.33
CA GLU A 5 -14.92 -22.93 8.04
C GLU A 5 -14.47 -22.42 6.67
N SER A 6 -15.32 -22.55 5.64
CA SER A 6 -15.04 -21.99 4.31
C SER A 6 -14.89 -20.48 4.37
N TYR A 7 -15.82 -19.79 5.04
CA TYR A 7 -15.77 -18.33 5.21
C TYR A 7 -14.49 -17.87 5.92
N ILE A 8 -14.16 -18.48 7.08
CA ILE A 8 -12.95 -18.16 7.85
C ILE A 8 -11.69 -18.39 7.00
N ARG A 9 -11.65 -19.48 6.24
CA ARG A 9 -10.52 -19.79 5.35
C ARG A 9 -10.33 -18.70 4.28
N TRP A 10 -11.39 -18.29 3.59
CA TRP A 10 -11.32 -17.25 2.56
C TRP A 10 -11.00 -15.87 3.15
N GLN A 11 -11.48 -15.57 4.35
CA GLN A 11 -11.12 -14.35 5.07
C GLN A 11 -9.62 -14.32 5.38
N ASN A 12 -9.06 -15.41 5.91
CA ASN A 12 -7.63 -15.51 6.20
C ASN A 12 -6.78 -15.38 4.92
N ILE A 13 -7.19 -16.02 3.82
CA ILE A 13 -6.51 -15.87 2.52
C ILE A 13 -6.53 -14.41 2.07
N ARG A 14 -7.70 -13.75 2.10
CA ARG A 14 -7.84 -12.34 1.69
C ARG A 14 -6.94 -11.44 2.53
N ILE A 15 -6.94 -11.63 3.85
CA ILE A 15 -6.08 -10.90 4.76
C ILE A 15 -4.64 -11.13 4.30
N THR A 16 -4.12 -12.36 4.26
CA THR A 16 -2.73 -12.65 3.86
C THR A 16 -2.34 -12.01 2.52
N GLN A 17 -3.19 -12.12 1.49
CA GLN A 17 -2.93 -11.52 0.17
C GLN A 17 -2.82 -10.00 0.21
N LEU A 18 -3.67 -9.31 0.99
CA LEU A 18 -3.57 -7.86 1.17
C LEU A 18 -2.22 -7.45 1.81
N GLY A 19 -1.72 -8.25 2.74
CA GLY A 19 -0.42 -7.98 3.40
C GLY A 19 0.75 -8.18 2.44
N PHE A 20 0.69 -9.26 1.65
CA PHE A 20 1.65 -9.50 0.58
C PHE A 20 1.64 -8.37 -0.46
N ALA A 21 0.46 -7.96 -0.92
CA ALA A 21 0.32 -6.89 -1.90
C ALA A 21 0.83 -5.54 -1.38
N ASN A 22 0.55 -5.20 -0.12
CA ASN A 22 1.08 -3.98 0.50
C ASN A 22 2.62 -3.99 0.52
N ASN A 23 3.23 -5.10 0.96
CA ASN A 23 4.69 -5.23 1.01
C ASN A 23 5.31 -5.17 -0.39
N LEU A 24 4.66 -5.79 -1.38
CA LEU A 24 5.09 -5.71 -2.78
C LEU A 24 5.06 -4.27 -3.29
N LEU A 25 4.01 -3.50 -3.01
CA LEU A 25 3.93 -2.09 -3.41
C LEU A 25 5.01 -1.24 -2.75
N ILE A 26 5.31 -1.44 -1.46
CA ILE A 26 6.41 -0.76 -0.77
C ILE A 26 7.75 -1.09 -1.44
N LEU A 27 8.00 -2.36 -1.74
CA LEU A 27 9.22 -2.78 -2.45
C LEU A 27 9.33 -2.13 -3.82
N LEU A 28 8.24 -2.10 -4.59
CA LEU A 28 8.19 -1.45 -5.91
C LEU A 28 8.44 0.06 -5.81
N ASN A 29 7.91 0.74 -4.80
CA ASN A 29 8.20 2.15 -4.53
C ASN A 29 9.71 2.38 -4.31
N VAL A 30 10.36 1.54 -3.48
CA VAL A 30 11.81 1.64 -3.22
C VAL A 30 12.61 1.37 -4.49
N ALA A 31 12.23 0.34 -5.25
CA ALA A 31 12.87 0.01 -6.53
C ALA A 31 12.75 1.18 -7.53
N LEU A 32 11.57 1.80 -7.61
CA LEU A 32 11.30 2.92 -8.50
C LEU A 32 12.13 4.17 -8.10
N LEU A 33 12.26 4.46 -6.80
CA LEU A 33 13.16 5.51 -6.31
C LEU A 33 14.61 5.25 -6.68
N GLY A 34 15.09 4.02 -6.51
CA GLY A 34 16.44 3.62 -6.89
C GLY A 34 16.67 3.80 -8.40
N PHE A 35 15.71 3.36 -9.21
CA PHE A 35 15.74 3.54 -10.65
C PHE A 35 15.78 5.02 -11.04
N TYR A 36 14.89 5.87 -10.51
CA TYR A 36 14.89 7.31 -10.82
C TYR A 36 16.15 8.01 -10.35
N SER A 37 16.72 7.63 -9.20
CA SER A 37 17.98 8.19 -8.72
C SER A 37 19.13 7.89 -9.69
N LYS A 38 19.20 6.67 -10.21
CA LYS A 38 20.20 6.29 -11.21
C LYS A 38 19.94 6.99 -12.55
N PHE A 39 18.70 6.98 -13.03
CA PHE A 39 18.30 7.63 -14.27
C PHE A 39 18.63 9.13 -14.28
N LEU A 40 18.34 9.84 -13.18
CA LEU A 40 18.68 11.25 -13.03
C LEU A 40 20.18 11.53 -13.00
N SER A 41 20.99 10.60 -12.49
CA SER A 41 22.45 10.74 -12.47
C SER A 41 23.06 10.64 -13.87
N ASP A 42 22.37 9.94 -14.78
CA ASP A 42 22.81 9.73 -16.16
C ASP A 42 22.19 10.77 -17.14
N CYS A 43 21.34 11.68 -16.65
CA CYS A 43 20.71 12.74 -17.46
C CYS A 43 21.48 14.06 -17.31
N GLU A 44 21.93 14.65 -18.42
CA GLU A 44 22.72 15.89 -18.39
C GLU A 44 21.85 17.15 -18.32
N ILE A 45 20.73 17.20 -19.02
CA ILE A 45 19.85 18.39 -19.07
C ILE A 45 18.38 17.95 -19.12
N LEU A 46 17.63 18.26 -18.06
CA LEU A 46 16.18 18.08 -18.04
C LEU A 46 15.45 19.38 -18.40
N ASN A 47 14.47 19.26 -19.29
CA ASN A 47 13.50 20.30 -19.61
C ASN A 47 12.60 20.62 -18.40
N ASN A 48 12.03 21.84 -18.38
CA ASN A 48 11.18 22.28 -17.26
C ASN A 48 9.96 21.36 -17.03
N TYR A 49 9.40 20.79 -18.10
CA TYR A 49 8.32 19.80 -18.00
C TYR A 49 8.79 18.48 -17.36
N GLN A 50 9.95 17.97 -17.76
CA GLN A 50 10.53 16.75 -17.18
C GLN A 50 10.82 16.95 -15.68
N LYS A 51 11.37 18.12 -15.28
CA LYS A 51 11.59 18.48 -13.87
C LYS A 51 10.29 18.48 -13.06
N PHE A 52 9.21 19.02 -13.62
CA PHE A 52 7.90 19.01 -12.97
C PHE A 52 7.37 17.59 -12.78
N PHE A 53 7.36 16.77 -13.84
CA PHE A 53 6.85 15.39 -13.78
C PHE A 53 7.68 14.50 -12.86
N ILE A 54 9.02 14.62 -12.87
CA ILE A 54 9.86 13.81 -11.99
C ILE A 54 9.65 14.22 -10.51
N CYS A 55 9.55 15.52 -10.22
CA CYS A 55 9.26 16.01 -8.88
C CYS A 55 7.89 15.52 -8.38
N ALA A 56 6.86 15.59 -9.23
CA ALA A 56 5.53 15.06 -8.93
C ALA A 56 5.59 13.54 -8.66
N SER A 57 6.36 12.79 -9.46
CA SER A 57 6.55 11.35 -9.28
C SER A 57 7.21 11.03 -7.92
N PHE A 58 8.28 11.74 -7.55
CA PHE A 58 8.90 11.57 -6.22
C PHE A 58 7.93 11.84 -5.07
N LEU A 59 7.16 12.93 -5.14
CA LEU A 59 6.16 13.25 -4.13
C LEU A 59 5.09 12.15 -4.03
N LEU A 60 4.60 11.65 -5.16
CA LEU A 60 3.63 10.57 -5.20
C LEU A 60 4.19 9.25 -4.63
N ILE A 61 5.48 8.94 -4.86
CA ILE A 61 6.11 7.76 -4.25
C ILE A 61 6.20 7.90 -2.73
N ILE A 62 6.56 9.08 -2.22
CA ILE A 62 6.61 9.34 -0.77
C ILE A 62 5.23 9.16 -0.16
N VAL A 63 4.19 9.72 -0.79
CA VAL A 63 2.80 9.57 -0.34
C VAL A 63 2.37 8.11 -0.38
N SER A 64 2.63 7.39 -1.48
CA SER A 64 2.30 5.96 -1.62
C SER A 64 2.99 5.12 -0.54
N THR A 65 4.28 5.38 -0.29
CA THR A 65 5.05 4.67 0.74
C THR A 65 4.49 4.96 2.14
N GLY A 66 4.16 6.22 2.44
CA GLY A 66 3.54 6.62 3.71
C GLY A 66 2.20 5.94 3.94
N LEU A 67 1.35 5.86 2.89
CA LEU A 67 0.09 5.13 2.94
C LEU A 67 0.31 3.63 3.19
N GLY A 68 1.31 3.01 2.55
CA GLY A 68 1.65 1.60 2.77
C GLY A 68 2.13 1.29 4.19
N ILE A 69 2.89 2.19 4.80
CA ILE A 69 3.27 2.10 6.21
C ILE A 69 2.02 2.23 7.10
N PHE A 70 1.13 3.17 6.80
CA PHE A 70 -0.11 3.33 7.56
C PHE A 70 -1.03 2.10 7.47
N VAL A 71 -1.15 1.49 6.29
CA VAL A 71 -1.84 0.21 6.07
C VAL A 71 -1.21 -0.90 6.91
N MET A 72 0.12 -0.98 6.97
CA MET A 72 0.82 -1.96 7.79
C MET A 72 0.52 -1.78 9.29
N LEU A 73 0.54 -0.54 9.79
CA LEU A 73 0.28 -0.23 11.19
C LEU A 73 -1.17 -0.54 11.59
N ASN A 74 -2.16 -0.09 10.82
CA ASN A 74 -3.57 -0.39 11.08
C ASN A 74 -3.83 -1.90 11.11
N ARG A 75 -3.16 -2.63 10.23
CA ARG A 75 -3.28 -4.08 10.17
C ARG A 75 -2.66 -4.78 11.37
N LEU A 76 -1.55 -4.24 11.91
CA LEU A 76 -0.97 -4.75 13.14
C LEU A 76 -1.94 -4.57 14.33
N GLU A 77 -2.68 -3.46 14.36
CA GLU A 77 -3.74 -3.22 15.34
C GLU A 77 -4.92 -4.18 15.16
N ASP A 78 -5.37 -4.40 13.92
CA ASP A 78 -6.43 -5.38 13.60
C ASP A 78 -6.08 -6.80 14.07
N PHE A 79 -4.82 -7.22 13.91
CA PHE A 79 -4.33 -8.50 14.43
C PHE A 79 -4.33 -8.56 15.96
N LYS A 80 -3.92 -7.48 16.63
CA LYS A 80 -3.97 -7.41 18.10
C LYS A 80 -5.40 -7.51 18.60
N LEU A 81 -6.33 -6.80 17.99
CA LEU A 81 -7.75 -6.80 18.35
C LEU A 81 -8.37 -8.18 18.13
N THR A 82 -8.08 -8.81 16.99
CA THR A 82 -8.54 -10.17 16.68
C THR A 82 -8.03 -11.19 17.70
N ALA A 83 -6.75 -11.10 18.09
CA ALA A 83 -6.17 -11.94 19.13
C ALA A 83 -6.82 -11.72 20.51
N GLN A 84 -7.14 -10.47 20.85
CA GLN A 84 -7.86 -10.14 22.08
C GLN A 84 -9.28 -10.72 22.09
N ILE A 85 -10.02 -10.60 20.98
CA ILE A 85 -11.36 -11.18 20.84
C ILE A 85 -11.30 -12.71 20.97
N ALA A 86 -10.32 -13.37 20.35
CA ALA A 86 -10.14 -14.82 20.46
C ALA A 86 -9.89 -15.24 21.92
N ARG A 87 -9.00 -14.52 22.62
CA ARG A 87 -8.73 -14.77 24.04
C ARG A 87 -9.95 -14.56 24.95
N LYS A 88 -10.72 -13.49 24.73
CA LYS A 88 -11.96 -13.21 25.49
C LYS A 88 -13.03 -14.30 25.29
N ARG A 89 -13.09 -14.92 24.10
CA ARG A 89 -13.97 -16.07 23.83
C ARG A 89 -13.54 -17.31 24.60
N GLU A 90 -12.25 -17.59 24.68
CA GLU A 90 -11.72 -18.73 25.44
C GLU A 90 -11.92 -18.57 26.96
N THR A 91 -11.78 -17.36 27.50
CA THR A 91 -11.96 -17.09 28.93
C THR A 91 -13.42 -16.88 29.36
N ASN A 92 -14.40 -17.08 28.46
CA ASN A 92 -15.84 -16.84 28.68
C ASN A 92 -16.22 -15.42 29.14
N GLN A 93 -15.30 -14.44 28.99
CA GLN A 93 -15.55 -13.04 29.31
C GLN A 93 -16.20 -12.36 28.10
N ARG A 94 -17.53 -12.47 28.01
CA ARG A 94 -18.31 -11.93 26.86
C ARG A 94 -18.54 -10.42 26.88
N ASN A 95 -18.12 -9.73 27.93
CA ASN A 95 -18.29 -8.28 28.06
C ASN A 95 -17.47 -7.54 26.99
N GLY A 96 -18.13 -6.70 26.19
CA GLY A 96 -17.48 -5.81 25.21
C GLY A 96 -17.11 -6.44 23.86
N ILE A 97 -17.43 -7.70 23.60
CA ILE A 97 -17.11 -8.37 22.32
C ILE A 97 -17.80 -7.68 21.12
N GLU A 98 -18.99 -7.11 21.30
CA GLU A 98 -19.71 -6.39 20.25
C GLU A 98 -18.94 -5.12 19.82
N ASN A 99 -18.44 -4.34 20.79
CA ASN A 99 -17.66 -3.13 20.54
C ASN A 99 -16.35 -3.45 19.84
N ASP A 100 -15.64 -4.49 20.30
CA ASP A 100 -14.39 -4.94 19.66
C ASP A 100 -14.67 -5.39 18.20
N ARG A 101 -15.84 -5.96 17.90
CA ARG A 101 -16.21 -6.34 16.52
C ARG A 101 -16.47 -5.14 15.63
N GLU A 102 -17.13 -4.11 16.17
CA GLU A 102 -17.40 -2.88 15.42
C GLU A 102 -16.09 -2.16 15.10
N GLU A 103 -15.18 -2.08 16.06
CA GLU A 103 -13.85 -1.50 15.88
C GLU A 103 -13.03 -2.26 14.81
N ALA A 104 -13.01 -3.60 14.85
CA ALA A 104 -12.37 -4.42 13.81
C ALA A 104 -12.92 -4.12 12.41
N LYS A 105 -14.24 -3.94 12.29
CA LYS A 105 -14.89 -3.65 11.00
C LYS A 105 -14.44 -2.29 10.46
N ILE A 106 -14.41 -1.27 11.30
CA ILE A 106 -13.96 0.08 10.93
C ILE A 106 -12.48 0.07 10.52
N LEU A 107 -11.62 -0.64 11.26
CA LEU A 107 -10.20 -0.79 10.91
C LEU A 107 -10.04 -1.48 9.56
N GLY A 108 -10.82 -2.54 9.30
CA GLY A 108 -10.79 -3.27 8.02
C GLY A 108 -11.15 -2.39 6.83
N GLU A 109 -12.24 -1.62 6.93
CA GLU A 109 -12.66 -0.69 5.87
C GLU A 109 -11.63 0.42 5.61
N ARG A 110 -11.09 1.01 6.68
CA ARG A 110 -10.01 2.00 6.59
C ARG A 110 -8.77 1.42 5.90
N THR A 111 -8.32 0.24 6.34
CA THR A 111 -7.14 -0.43 5.79
C THR A 111 -7.29 -0.66 4.27
N TYR A 112 -8.47 -1.10 3.83
CA TYR A 112 -8.73 -1.29 2.40
C TYR A 112 -8.70 0.03 1.64
N ASN A 113 -9.32 1.09 2.16
CA ASN A 113 -9.31 2.40 1.52
C ASN A 113 -7.89 2.96 1.37
N TYR A 114 -7.07 2.90 2.43
CA TYR A 114 -5.68 3.35 2.37
C TYR A 114 -4.84 2.54 1.39
N PHE A 115 -5.09 1.23 1.30
CA PHE A 115 -4.43 0.37 0.32
C PHE A 115 -4.79 0.76 -1.12
N ILE A 116 -6.06 1.07 -1.41
CA ILE A 116 -6.47 1.57 -2.73
C ILE A 116 -5.79 2.90 -3.04
N TRP A 117 -5.74 3.83 -2.09
CA TRP A 117 -5.03 5.10 -2.27
C TRP A 117 -3.53 4.89 -2.52
N GLN A 118 -2.88 3.96 -1.82
CA GLN A 118 -1.49 3.59 -2.04
C GLN A 118 -1.27 3.06 -3.47
N ALA A 119 -2.14 2.17 -3.94
CA ALA A 119 -2.04 1.59 -5.28
C ALA A 119 -2.25 2.65 -6.37
N VAL A 120 -3.26 3.52 -6.22
CA VAL A 120 -3.54 4.61 -7.17
C VAL A 120 -2.38 5.60 -7.22
N THR A 121 -1.87 6.02 -6.06
CA THR A 121 -0.74 6.96 -5.99
C THR A 121 0.55 6.36 -6.56
N PHE A 122 0.81 5.07 -6.33
CA PHE A 122 1.91 4.34 -6.97
C PHE A 122 1.77 4.33 -8.50
N LEU A 123 0.60 3.97 -9.02
CA LEU A 123 0.36 3.92 -10.47
C LEU A 123 0.52 5.31 -11.12
N CYS A 124 0.01 6.36 -10.48
CA CYS A 124 0.22 7.73 -10.94
C CYS A 124 1.71 8.11 -10.92
N ALA A 125 2.45 7.76 -9.87
CA ALA A 125 3.89 8.01 -9.82
C ALA A 125 4.63 7.29 -10.96
N PHE A 126 4.31 6.03 -11.19
CA PHE A 126 4.91 5.23 -12.24
C PHE A 126 4.63 5.80 -13.64
N ILE A 127 3.38 6.17 -13.94
CA ILE A 127 2.99 6.76 -15.23
C ILE A 127 3.70 8.10 -15.44
N THR A 128 3.71 8.98 -14.44
CA THR A 128 4.35 10.29 -14.54
C THR A 128 5.85 10.19 -14.78
N GLY A 129 6.56 9.26 -14.11
CA GLY A 129 7.98 9.05 -14.39
C GLY A 129 8.24 8.31 -15.70
N LEU A 130 7.34 7.42 -16.15
CA LEU A 130 7.42 6.83 -17.50
C LEU A 130 7.36 7.90 -18.59
N ILE A 131 6.51 8.91 -18.43
CA ILE A 131 6.43 10.04 -19.38
C ILE A 131 7.79 10.75 -19.49
N VAL A 132 8.48 10.98 -18.36
CA VAL A 132 9.81 11.62 -18.36
C VAL A 132 10.82 10.78 -19.14
N ILE A 133 10.84 9.47 -18.91
CA ILE A 133 11.73 8.53 -19.61
C ILE A 133 11.45 8.56 -21.11
N VAL A 134 10.17 8.49 -21.52
CA VAL A 134 9.81 8.50 -22.95
C VAL A 134 10.25 9.80 -23.62
N ILE A 135 10.09 10.95 -22.97
CA ILE A 135 10.57 12.24 -23.49
C ILE A 135 12.09 12.21 -23.66
N GLU A 136 12.83 11.79 -22.63
CA GLU A 136 14.30 11.73 -22.66
C GLU A 136 14.83 10.80 -23.76
N PHE A 137 14.22 9.64 -23.96
CA PHE A 137 14.63 8.72 -25.02
C PHE A 137 14.25 9.22 -26.41
N ASN A 138 13.12 9.90 -26.55
CA ASN A 138 12.72 10.51 -27.81
C ASN A 138 13.70 11.60 -28.24
N ASP A 139 14.13 12.45 -27.30
CA ASP A 139 15.12 13.52 -27.54
C ASP A 139 16.53 12.96 -27.89
N LYS A 140 16.83 11.69 -27.57
CA LYS A 140 18.09 11.03 -27.95
C LYS A 140 18.05 10.27 -29.27
N LEU A 141 16.85 9.89 -29.73
CA LEU A 141 16.65 9.09 -30.94
C LEU A 141 16.42 9.94 -32.19
N PHE A 142 15.94 11.17 -32.04
CA PHE A 142 15.67 12.14 -33.11
C PHE A 142 16.50 13.41 -32.93
#